data_AF-A0A955GQ08-F1
#
_entry.id   AF-A0A955GQ08-F1
#
_cell.length_a   1.000
_cell.length_b   1.000
_cell.length_c   1.000
_cell.angle_alpha   90.00
_cell.angle_beta   90.00
_cell.angle_gamma   90.00
#
_symmetry.space_group_name_H-M   'P 1'
#
loop_
_entity.id
_entity.type
_entity.pdbx_description
1 polymer ?
#
loop_
_entity_poly.entity_id
_entity_poly.type
_entity_poly.pdbx_seq_one_letter_code
_entity_poly.pdbx_strand_id
1 'polypeptide(L)'
;DHHKNRQLLSTLGFKISRGAKIIENIDQLSRYIEDTTADRANFSYQLDGIVIRVDDQKIYQDLGVSGKYPRGILAYKFPAELVSTKLLDIKLSLGRTGALTPYAVLEPVKVAGTTVSRATLHNPNEVASKDLRVGDTVIIRKAGDIIPEVIEPIIALRTGQEKVFKMPNKFKGVEVISDPNEAIPRIANLDLSEINWLRLQHFVSKPAFDIRGLGEKILEQLLELGLIETPADIFKLQPESLYNLENFKAKKANNLIDSINQSKTISLGRFIYSLGIRTIGEKTSQDIAKHFKNLQAWRKSYQSPDQIESIDGIGEATTQYLISWLSNPSNQGLIDQLLSLGVVVKPYQTSQNDQLAGRWVLTGTLEKYSRMMAKDFITRYGGTVTSTVSANTDYLLAGENPGSKYQKALGLGVKILTEAEFDSRLPT
;
A
#
# COMPACT_ATOMS: atom_id res chain seq x y z
N ASP A 1 -27.70 23.57 10.01
CA ASP A 1 -26.87 24.01 8.87
C ASP A 1 -25.39 23.91 9.19
N HIS A 2 -24.62 23.38 8.27
CA HIS A 2 -23.18 23.17 8.44
C HIS A 2 -22.42 24.50 8.54
N HIS A 3 -22.80 25.53 7.79
CA HIS A 3 -22.17 26.84 7.83
C HIS A 3 -22.27 27.50 9.22
N LYS A 4 -23.42 27.37 9.91
CA LYS A 4 -23.60 27.87 11.28
C LYS A 4 -22.64 27.20 12.25
N ASN A 5 -22.44 25.88 12.10
CA ASN A 5 -21.45 25.16 12.91
C ASN A 5 -20.02 25.65 12.66
N ARG A 6 -19.67 26.00 11.40
CA ARG A 6 -18.35 26.60 11.09
C ARG A 6 -18.19 27.99 11.70
N GLN A 7 -19.23 28.81 11.67
CA GLN A 7 -19.22 30.13 12.32
C GLN A 7 -19.04 29.99 13.84
N LEU A 8 -19.78 29.08 14.47
CA LEU A 8 -19.64 28.79 15.90
C LEU A 8 -18.21 28.35 16.25
N LEU A 9 -17.59 27.46 15.47
CA LEU A 9 -16.19 27.08 15.66
C LEU A 9 -15.26 28.29 15.62
N SER A 10 -15.47 29.22 14.68
CA SER A 10 -14.69 30.46 14.62
C SER A 10 -14.88 31.33 15.86
N THR A 11 -16.12 31.48 16.36
CA THR A 11 -16.41 32.24 17.59
C THR A 11 -15.77 31.60 18.83
N LEU A 12 -15.65 30.28 18.84
CA LEU A 12 -14.97 29.52 19.91
C LEU A 12 -13.43 29.55 19.80
N GLY A 13 -12.87 30.31 18.84
CA GLY A 13 -11.43 30.50 18.69
C GLY A 13 -10.72 29.47 17.80
N PHE A 14 -11.45 28.55 17.16
CA PHE A 14 -10.85 27.63 16.20
C PHE A 14 -10.50 28.35 14.89
N LYS A 15 -9.34 28.02 14.31
CA LYS A 15 -8.95 28.50 12.98
C LYS A 15 -9.80 27.82 11.92
N ILE A 16 -10.56 28.61 11.16
CA ILE A 16 -11.34 28.14 10.01
C ILE A 16 -10.69 28.53 8.68
N SER A 17 -10.90 27.73 7.64
CA SER A 17 -10.49 28.06 6.28
C SER A 17 -11.25 29.28 5.76
N ARG A 18 -10.53 30.26 5.21
CA ARG A 18 -11.09 31.56 4.78
C ARG A 18 -11.91 31.51 3.48
N GLY A 19 -11.78 30.45 2.68
CA GLY A 19 -12.40 30.37 1.35
C GLY A 19 -13.87 29.93 1.32
N ALA A 20 -14.38 29.27 2.36
CA ALA A 20 -15.69 28.62 2.27
C ALA A 20 -16.85 29.61 2.13
N LYS A 21 -17.70 29.38 1.12
CA LYS A 21 -18.90 30.17 0.80
C LYS A 21 -20.16 29.29 0.84
N ILE A 22 -21.29 29.90 1.16
CA ILE A 22 -22.61 29.31 0.92
C ILE A 22 -22.90 29.50 -0.56
N ILE A 23 -23.36 28.44 -1.21
CA ILE A 23 -23.64 28.39 -2.65
C ILE A 23 -25.06 27.89 -2.82
N GLU A 24 -25.89 28.65 -3.53
CA GLU A 24 -27.33 28.41 -3.61
C GLU A 24 -27.74 27.57 -4.83
N ASN A 25 -26.89 27.52 -5.85
CA ASN A 25 -27.17 26.80 -7.10
C ASN A 25 -25.89 26.37 -7.84
N ILE A 26 -26.07 25.55 -8.87
CA ILE A 26 -24.98 24.97 -9.67
C ILE A 26 -24.20 26.05 -10.42
N ASP A 27 -24.82 27.11 -10.90
CA ASP A 27 -24.10 28.17 -11.64
C ASP A 27 -23.13 28.94 -10.72
N GLN A 28 -23.57 29.25 -9.50
CA GLN A 28 -22.70 29.83 -8.47
C GLN A 28 -21.57 28.87 -8.08
N LEU A 29 -21.86 27.56 -8.01
CA LEU A 29 -20.85 26.54 -7.74
C LEU A 29 -19.78 26.50 -8.84
N SER A 30 -20.19 26.49 -10.10
CA SER A 30 -19.28 26.47 -11.25
C SER A 30 -18.36 27.68 -11.24
N ARG A 31 -18.91 28.89 -11.05
CA ARG A 31 -18.09 30.12 -10.92
C ARG A 31 -17.12 30.06 -9.75
N TYR A 32 -17.59 29.58 -8.59
CA TYR A 32 -16.72 29.43 -7.42
C TYR A 32 -15.57 28.45 -7.68
N ILE A 33 -15.83 27.35 -8.39
CA ILE A 33 -14.79 26.40 -8.81
C ILE A 33 -13.78 27.10 -9.72
N GLU A 34 -14.23 27.81 -10.76
CA GLU A 34 -13.37 28.51 -11.71
C GLU A 34 -12.49 29.57 -11.02
N ASP A 35 -13.10 30.46 -10.23
CA ASP A 35 -12.42 31.52 -9.50
C ASP A 35 -11.38 30.94 -8.53
N THR A 36 -11.77 29.93 -7.75
CA THR A 36 -10.85 29.31 -6.77
C THR A 36 -9.74 28.53 -7.47
N THR A 37 -10.01 27.93 -8.63
CA THR A 37 -8.98 27.24 -9.42
C THR A 37 -7.94 28.23 -9.95
N ALA A 38 -8.40 29.38 -10.47
CA ALA A 38 -7.53 30.44 -10.98
C ALA A 38 -6.69 31.08 -9.85
N ASP A 39 -7.29 31.31 -8.68
CA ASP A 39 -6.65 31.95 -7.53
C ASP A 39 -5.85 30.98 -6.64
N ARG A 40 -5.80 29.68 -6.98
CA ARG A 40 -5.24 28.63 -6.11
C ARG A 40 -3.80 28.88 -5.65
N ALA A 41 -3.00 29.59 -6.46
CA ALA A 41 -1.61 29.89 -6.16
C ALA A 41 -1.43 30.98 -5.08
N ASN A 42 -2.46 31.79 -4.82
CA ASN A 42 -2.42 32.88 -3.84
C ASN A 42 -2.81 32.45 -2.43
N PHE A 43 -3.29 31.21 -2.26
CA PHE A 43 -3.53 30.65 -0.94
C PHE A 43 -2.21 30.39 -0.22
N SER A 44 -2.17 30.63 1.09
CA SER A 44 -0.99 30.36 1.93
C SER A 44 -0.71 28.87 2.15
N TYR A 45 -1.41 28.00 1.42
CA TYR A 45 -1.35 26.55 1.47
C TYR A 45 -1.78 26.01 0.11
N GLN A 46 -1.31 24.81 -0.23
CA GLN A 46 -1.69 24.16 -1.49
C GLN A 46 -3.15 23.71 -1.46
N LEU A 47 -3.83 23.88 -2.59
CA LEU A 47 -5.17 23.41 -2.84
C LEU A 47 -5.16 22.40 -3.98
N ASP A 48 -5.71 21.22 -3.72
CA ASP A 48 -5.90 20.15 -4.69
C ASP A 48 -7.35 20.08 -5.22
N GLY A 49 -8.24 20.91 -4.67
CA GLY A 49 -9.64 20.96 -5.03
C GLY A 49 -10.48 21.72 -4.02
N ILE A 50 -11.80 21.54 -4.13
CA ILE A 50 -12.79 22.03 -3.17
C ILE A 50 -13.64 20.89 -2.63
N VAL A 51 -14.18 21.07 -1.42
CA VAL A 51 -15.14 20.14 -0.84
C VAL A 51 -16.53 20.77 -0.92
N ILE A 52 -17.43 20.10 -1.63
CA ILE A 52 -18.83 20.48 -1.80
C ILE A 52 -19.65 19.66 -0.82
N ARG A 53 -20.48 20.31 -0.01
CA ARG A 53 -21.27 19.64 1.02
C ARG A 53 -22.68 20.22 1.07
N VAL A 54 -23.67 19.35 1.22
CA VAL A 54 -25.04 19.75 1.55
C VAL A 54 -25.05 20.42 2.92
N ASP A 55 -25.49 21.68 2.94
CA ASP A 55 -25.44 22.53 4.13
C ASP A 55 -26.53 22.17 5.14
N ASP A 56 -27.72 21.80 4.68
CA ASP A 56 -28.79 21.29 5.54
C ASP A 56 -28.36 19.96 6.18
N GLN A 57 -28.36 19.95 7.52
CA GLN A 57 -27.83 18.83 8.30
C GLN A 57 -28.77 17.60 8.26
N LYS A 58 -30.08 17.83 8.13
CA LYS A 58 -31.07 16.76 8.05
C LYS A 58 -30.97 16.07 6.70
N ILE A 59 -30.96 16.84 5.61
CA ILE A 59 -30.77 16.29 4.25
C ILE A 59 -29.44 15.52 4.16
N TYR A 60 -28.35 16.09 4.72
CA TYR A 60 -27.06 15.41 4.75
C TYR A 60 -27.12 14.04 5.46
N GLN A 61 -27.87 13.93 6.56
CA GLN A 61 -28.04 12.68 7.31
C GLN A 61 -28.91 11.68 6.53
N ASP A 62 -30.01 12.15 5.93
CA ASP A 62 -30.95 11.31 5.16
C ASP A 62 -30.29 10.69 3.92
N LEU A 63 -29.32 11.38 3.31
CA LEU A 63 -28.55 10.87 2.17
C LEU A 63 -27.64 9.67 2.52
N GLY A 64 -27.29 9.47 3.79
CA GLY A 64 -26.53 8.30 4.25
C GLY A 64 -25.12 8.15 3.67
N VAL A 65 -24.63 6.91 3.64
CA VAL A 65 -23.25 6.54 3.28
C VAL A 65 -23.24 5.39 2.26
N SER A 66 -22.38 5.48 1.24
CA SER A 66 -22.12 4.39 0.29
C SER A 66 -20.72 3.80 0.56
N GLY A 67 -20.66 2.55 1.06
CA GLY A 67 -19.42 1.93 1.49
C GLY A 67 -18.73 2.75 2.60
N LYS A 68 -17.64 3.43 2.25
CA LYS A 68 -16.88 4.32 3.17
C LYS A 68 -17.07 5.82 2.89
N TYR A 69 -17.93 6.20 1.95
CA TYR A 69 -18.07 7.57 1.45
C TYR A 69 -19.47 8.15 1.75
N PRO A 70 -19.59 9.26 2.50
CA PRO A 70 -20.88 9.92 2.73
C PRO A 70 -21.43 10.50 1.42
N ARG A 71 -22.76 10.41 1.19
CA ARG A 71 -23.36 10.83 -0.09
C ARG A 71 -23.58 12.33 -0.21
N GLY A 72 -23.78 13.04 0.91
CA GLY A 72 -24.00 14.49 0.93
C GLY A 72 -22.73 15.35 0.85
N ILE A 73 -21.59 14.77 0.51
CA ILE A 73 -20.30 15.46 0.39
C ILE A 73 -19.49 14.91 -0.79
N LEU A 74 -18.82 15.80 -1.52
CA LEU A 74 -17.99 15.48 -2.67
C LEU A 74 -16.71 16.30 -2.62
N ALA A 75 -15.57 15.68 -2.91
CA ALA A 75 -14.32 16.39 -3.18
C ALA A 75 -14.21 16.60 -4.69
N TYR A 76 -14.33 17.84 -5.14
CA TYR A 76 -14.09 18.24 -6.52
C TYR A 76 -12.60 18.58 -6.69
N LYS A 77 -11.85 17.74 -7.38
CA LYS A 77 -10.42 17.95 -7.64
C LYS A 77 -10.23 18.96 -8.77
N PHE A 78 -9.29 19.89 -8.60
CA PHE A 78 -8.95 20.81 -9.67
C PHE A 78 -8.28 20.08 -10.84
N PRO A 79 -8.33 20.63 -12.06
CA PRO A 79 -7.52 20.13 -13.16
C PRO A 79 -6.05 20.02 -12.74
N ALA A 80 -5.48 18.85 -12.98
CA ALA A 80 -4.09 18.59 -12.67
C ALA A 80 -3.20 19.60 -13.41
N GLU A 81 -2.17 20.10 -12.73
CA GLU A 81 -1.17 20.96 -13.37
C GLU A 81 -0.44 20.16 -14.44
N LEU A 82 -0.55 20.63 -15.69
CA LEU A 82 0.14 20.08 -16.85
C LEU A 82 1.38 20.92 -17.09
N VAL A 83 2.53 20.26 -17.17
CA VAL A 83 3.81 20.93 -17.43
C VAL A 83 4.55 20.16 -18.51
N SER A 84 5.20 20.88 -19.42
CA SER A 84 6.06 20.28 -20.44
C SER A 84 7.51 20.20 -19.97
N THR A 85 8.20 19.11 -20.26
CA THR A 85 9.65 18.97 -20.02
C THR A 85 10.29 18.03 -21.05
N LYS A 86 11.63 18.00 -21.11
CA LYS A 86 12.36 17.07 -21.99
C LYS A 86 12.39 15.65 -21.43
N LEU A 87 12.07 14.67 -22.27
CA LEU A 87 12.25 13.24 -22.03
C LEU A 87 13.70 12.86 -22.37
N LEU A 88 14.54 12.77 -21.35
CA LEU A 88 15.98 12.54 -21.50
C LEU A 88 16.32 11.08 -21.80
N ASP A 89 15.56 10.14 -21.21
CA ASP A 89 15.78 8.71 -21.39
C ASP A 89 14.52 7.92 -21.00
N ILE A 90 14.40 6.68 -21.47
CA ILE A 90 13.40 5.71 -20.99
C ILE A 90 14.16 4.52 -20.41
N LYS A 91 14.01 4.33 -19.11
CA LYS A 91 14.68 3.26 -18.36
C LYS A 91 13.69 2.23 -17.86
N LEU A 92 14.20 1.06 -17.48
CA LEU A 92 13.40 -0.04 -16.95
C LEU A 92 13.59 -0.16 -15.44
N SER A 93 12.48 -0.29 -14.72
CA SER A 93 12.45 -0.69 -13.33
C SER A 93 12.15 -2.18 -13.24
N LEU A 94 12.99 -2.92 -12.51
CA LEU A 94 12.79 -4.33 -12.22
C LEU A 94 11.90 -4.49 -10.99
N GLY A 95 10.81 -5.25 -11.13
CA GLY A 95 9.94 -5.66 -10.04
C GLY A 95 10.34 -7.02 -9.45
N ARG A 96 9.89 -7.30 -8.22
CA ARG A 96 10.17 -8.54 -7.48
C ARG A 96 9.76 -9.85 -8.19
N THR A 97 8.83 -9.77 -9.14
CA THR A 97 8.31 -10.87 -9.95
C THR A 97 8.90 -10.87 -11.37
N GLY A 98 10.01 -10.15 -11.57
CA GLY A 98 10.69 -10.02 -12.86
C GLY A 98 10.10 -8.99 -13.81
N ALA A 99 9.01 -8.30 -13.45
CA ALA A 99 8.37 -7.27 -14.28
C ALA A 99 9.33 -6.15 -14.65
N LEU A 100 9.37 -5.79 -15.94
CA LEU A 100 10.17 -4.68 -16.46
C LEU A 100 9.25 -3.52 -16.83
N THR A 101 9.10 -2.59 -15.90
CA THR A 101 8.21 -1.43 -16.08
C THR A 101 9.00 -0.23 -16.60
N PRO A 102 8.65 0.35 -17.76
CA PRO A 102 9.31 1.53 -18.26
C PRO A 102 8.96 2.76 -17.41
N TYR A 103 9.94 3.63 -17.22
CA TYR A 103 9.76 4.95 -16.61
C TYR A 103 10.58 5.99 -17.38
N ALA A 104 10.04 7.21 -17.43
CA ALA A 104 10.68 8.35 -18.05
C ALA A 104 11.74 8.92 -17.11
N VAL A 105 12.91 9.24 -17.65
CA VAL A 105 13.88 10.15 -17.04
C VAL A 105 13.68 11.50 -17.69
N LEU A 106 13.39 12.52 -16.89
CA LEU A 106 12.98 13.82 -17.36
C LEU A 106 14.00 14.89 -16.98
N GLU A 107 14.07 15.95 -17.78
CA GLU A 107 14.71 17.19 -17.35
C GLU A 107 13.94 17.72 -16.12
N PRO A 108 14.64 18.02 -15.00
CA PRO A 108 13.98 18.39 -13.76
C PRO A 108 13.05 19.59 -13.93
N VAL A 109 11.77 19.41 -13.59
CA VAL A 109 10.75 20.45 -13.74
C VAL A 109 9.86 20.51 -12.51
N LYS A 110 9.36 21.70 -12.13
CA LYS A 110 8.41 21.84 -11.03
C LYS A 110 6.99 21.50 -11.51
N VAL A 111 6.31 20.64 -10.76
CA VAL A 111 4.89 20.28 -10.97
C VAL A 111 4.21 20.20 -9.62
N ALA A 112 3.14 20.97 -9.40
CA ALA A 112 2.42 21.02 -8.14
C ALA A 112 3.37 21.20 -6.93
N GLY A 113 4.29 22.16 -7.04
CA GLY A 113 5.20 22.57 -5.97
C GLY A 113 6.40 21.66 -5.67
N THR A 114 6.57 20.51 -6.35
CA THR A 114 7.80 19.69 -6.21
C THR A 114 8.51 19.50 -7.54
N THR A 115 9.82 19.30 -7.47
CA THR A 115 10.62 18.93 -8.65
C THR A 115 10.37 17.47 -9.02
N VAL A 116 10.04 17.23 -10.28
CA VAL A 116 9.85 15.92 -10.89
C VAL A 116 11.00 15.70 -11.88
N SER A 117 11.70 14.58 -11.73
CA SER A 117 12.75 14.12 -12.66
C SER A 117 12.49 12.70 -13.19
N ARG A 118 11.45 12.04 -12.70
CA ARG A 118 11.00 10.72 -13.15
C ARG A 118 9.49 10.66 -13.18
N ALA A 119 8.94 9.96 -14.16
CA ALA A 119 7.51 9.72 -14.29
C ALA A 119 7.23 8.30 -14.76
N THR A 120 6.10 7.72 -14.34
CA THR A 120 5.67 6.41 -14.83
C THR A 120 5.30 6.49 -16.32
N LEU A 121 5.64 5.42 -17.05
CA LEU A 121 5.15 5.16 -18.41
C LEU A 121 4.17 3.99 -18.45
N HIS A 122 3.83 3.44 -17.28
CA HIS A 122 2.91 2.33 -17.03
C HIS A 122 3.33 0.99 -17.63
N ASN A 123 3.46 0.88 -18.96
CA ASN A 123 3.88 -0.33 -19.66
C ASN A 123 4.41 0.00 -21.08
N PRO A 124 5.13 -0.93 -21.74
CA PRO A 124 5.69 -0.68 -23.07
C PRO A 124 4.64 -0.42 -24.16
N ASN A 125 3.44 -0.99 -24.04
CA ASN A 125 2.36 -0.76 -25.00
C ASN A 125 1.87 0.69 -24.92
N GLU A 126 1.82 1.28 -23.72
CA GLU A 126 1.51 2.69 -23.55
C GLU A 126 2.57 3.60 -24.19
N VAL A 127 3.86 3.29 -24.00
CA VAL A 127 4.97 4.00 -24.65
C VAL A 127 4.80 3.99 -26.17
N ALA A 128 4.47 2.83 -26.75
CA ALA A 128 4.26 2.68 -28.18
C ALA A 128 2.98 3.40 -28.66
N SER A 129 1.87 3.28 -27.92
CA SER A 129 0.59 3.88 -28.29
C SER A 129 0.63 5.42 -28.30
N LYS A 130 1.40 6.01 -27.37
CA LYS A 130 1.64 7.46 -27.29
C LYS A 130 2.76 7.92 -28.23
N ASP A 131 3.42 7.01 -28.95
CA ASP A 131 4.62 7.24 -29.76
C ASP A 131 5.69 8.04 -28.99
N LEU A 132 5.96 7.68 -27.73
CA LEU A 132 6.97 8.39 -26.93
C LEU A 132 8.38 8.03 -27.37
N ARG A 133 9.21 9.06 -27.59
CA ARG A 133 10.60 8.90 -28.06
C ARG A 133 11.57 9.65 -27.15
N VAL A 134 12.72 9.05 -26.90
CA VAL A 134 13.79 9.71 -26.16
C VAL A 134 14.23 10.95 -26.92
N GLY A 135 14.21 12.11 -26.27
CA GLY A 135 14.42 13.44 -26.85
C GLY A 135 13.15 14.28 -27.00
N ASP A 136 11.96 13.67 -26.92
CA ASP A 136 10.69 14.39 -27.02
C ASP A 136 10.56 15.48 -25.93
N THR A 137 9.88 16.56 -26.27
CA THR A 137 9.24 17.40 -25.24
C THR A 137 7.91 16.74 -24.90
N VAL A 138 7.69 16.39 -23.64
CA VAL A 138 6.50 15.65 -23.17
C VAL A 138 5.69 16.46 -22.16
N ILE A 139 4.38 16.28 -22.19
CA ILE A 139 3.46 16.83 -21.18
C ILE A 139 3.36 15.82 -20.04
N ILE A 140 3.57 16.30 -18.81
CA ILE A 140 3.46 15.51 -17.60
C ILE A 140 2.45 16.12 -16.62
N ARG A 141 1.93 15.28 -15.74
CA ARG A 141 1.14 15.70 -14.56
C ARG A 141 1.43 14.80 -13.38
N LYS A 142 0.89 15.15 -12.21
CA LYS A 142 0.79 14.21 -11.09
C LYS A 142 -0.62 13.65 -10.95
N ALA A 143 -0.78 12.35 -11.17
CA ALA A 143 -2.01 11.64 -10.86
C ALA A 143 -2.28 11.68 -9.35
N GLY A 144 -3.48 12.16 -8.99
CA GLY A 144 -3.87 12.35 -7.59
C GLY A 144 -2.92 13.26 -6.80
N ASP A 145 -2.26 14.21 -7.48
CA ASP A 145 -1.29 15.17 -6.94
C ASP A 145 0.02 14.57 -6.39
N ILE A 146 0.22 13.26 -6.57
CA ILE A 146 1.36 12.53 -6.00
C ILE A 146 2.22 11.86 -7.08
N ILE A 147 1.63 11.06 -7.97
CA ILE A 147 2.38 10.15 -8.86
C ILE A 147 2.61 10.82 -10.22
N PRO A 148 3.86 11.18 -10.59
CA PRO A 148 4.11 11.79 -11.89
C PRO A 148 3.93 10.78 -13.03
N GLU A 149 3.22 11.17 -14.08
CA GLU A 149 3.00 10.36 -15.28
C GLU A 149 3.18 11.19 -16.56
N VAL A 150 3.61 10.53 -17.64
CA VAL A 150 3.68 11.14 -18.97
C VAL A 150 2.35 10.96 -19.68
N ILE A 151 1.78 12.08 -20.13
CA ILE A 151 0.49 12.12 -20.83
C ILE A 151 0.71 11.88 -22.32
N GLU A 152 1.47 12.74 -22.98
CA GLU A 152 1.70 12.68 -24.43
C GLU A 152 2.96 13.48 -24.84
N PRO A 153 3.54 13.19 -26.01
CA PRO A 153 4.58 14.03 -26.60
C PRO A 153 4.00 15.25 -27.31
N ILE A 154 4.73 16.35 -27.30
CA ILE A 154 4.44 17.53 -28.14
C ILE A 154 5.08 17.30 -29.50
N ILE A 155 4.38 16.59 -30.38
CA ILE A 155 4.88 16.15 -31.69
C ILE A 155 5.41 17.33 -32.53
N ALA A 156 4.77 18.50 -32.45
CA ALA A 156 5.19 19.70 -33.17
C ALA A 156 6.59 20.22 -32.80
N LEU A 157 7.16 19.80 -31.67
CA LEU A 157 8.50 20.18 -31.22
C LEU A 157 9.58 19.15 -31.55
N ARG A 158 9.24 18.12 -32.34
CA ARG A 158 10.21 17.12 -32.80
C ARG A 158 11.18 17.71 -33.81
N THR A 159 12.43 17.34 -33.66
CA THR A 159 13.57 17.72 -34.49
C THR A 159 13.93 16.65 -35.51
N GLY A 160 13.39 15.43 -35.37
CA GLY A 160 13.76 14.26 -36.16
C GLY A 160 14.93 13.47 -35.59
N GLN A 161 15.56 13.93 -34.51
CA GLN A 161 16.67 13.25 -33.83
C GLN A 161 16.21 12.33 -32.68
N GLU A 162 14.90 12.30 -32.40
CA GLU A 162 14.33 11.54 -31.30
C GLU A 162 14.41 10.02 -31.55
N LYS A 163 14.70 9.25 -30.50
CA LYS A 163 14.93 7.80 -30.60
C LYS A 163 13.72 7.02 -30.12
N VAL A 164 13.22 6.12 -30.96
CA VAL A 164 12.14 5.19 -30.60
C VAL A 164 12.62 4.24 -29.51
N PHE A 165 11.86 4.16 -28.42
CA PHE A 165 12.11 3.17 -27.38
C PHE A 165 11.67 1.79 -27.85
N LYS A 166 12.54 0.80 -27.63
CA LYS A 166 12.23 -0.61 -27.85
C LYS A 166 12.57 -1.39 -26.60
N MET A 167 11.67 -2.28 -26.20
CA MET A 167 11.99 -3.23 -25.14
C MET A 167 13.20 -4.08 -25.54
N PRO A 168 14.20 -4.23 -24.67
CA PRO A 168 15.35 -5.06 -24.98
C PRO A 168 14.99 -6.54 -24.88
N ASN A 169 15.61 -7.37 -25.72
CA ASN A 169 15.45 -8.83 -25.65
C ASN A 169 16.15 -9.45 -24.42
N LYS A 170 17.09 -8.72 -23.81
CA LYS A 170 17.80 -9.12 -22.58
C LYS A 170 17.89 -7.96 -21.61
N PHE A 171 17.74 -8.25 -20.32
CA PHE A 171 17.95 -7.31 -19.22
C PHE A 171 19.00 -7.89 -18.27
N LYS A 172 20.14 -7.22 -18.12
CA LYS A 172 21.28 -7.66 -17.30
C LYS A 172 21.72 -9.11 -17.57
N GLY A 173 21.74 -9.48 -18.85
CA GLY A 173 22.15 -10.83 -19.30
C GLY A 173 21.04 -11.88 -19.32
N VAL A 174 19.88 -11.62 -18.69
CA VAL A 174 18.72 -12.53 -18.65
C VAL A 174 17.76 -12.21 -19.79
N GLU A 175 17.19 -13.24 -20.43
CA GLU A 175 16.17 -13.05 -21.47
C GLU A 175 14.92 -12.37 -20.96
N VAL A 176 14.32 -11.52 -21.80
CA VAL A 176 13.04 -10.87 -21.56
C VAL A 176 11.96 -11.65 -22.31
N ILE A 177 10.97 -12.13 -21.57
CA ILE A 177 9.80 -12.85 -22.07
C ILE A 177 8.57 -11.96 -21.99
N SER A 178 7.71 -12.07 -23.00
CA SER A 178 6.39 -11.43 -23.01
C SER A 178 5.33 -12.51 -22.88
N ASP A 179 4.34 -12.25 -22.04
CA ASP A 179 3.18 -13.11 -21.84
C ASP A 179 2.01 -12.48 -22.60
N PRO A 180 1.34 -13.18 -23.53
CA PRO A 180 0.20 -12.63 -24.26
C PRO A 180 -0.92 -12.10 -23.34
N ASN A 181 -1.02 -12.61 -22.11
CA ASN A 181 -2.02 -12.21 -21.13
C ASN A 181 -1.58 -11.01 -20.27
N GLU A 182 -0.35 -10.49 -20.41
CA GLU A 182 0.15 -9.36 -19.64
C GLU A 182 0.72 -8.24 -20.50
N ALA A 183 0.43 -7.00 -20.12
CA ALA A 183 1.00 -5.81 -20.78
C ALA A 183 2.48 -5.57 -20.45
N ILE A 184 3.01 -6.20 -19.40
CA ILE A 184 4.35 -5.93 -18.87
C ILE A 184 5.26 -7.16 -19.09
N PRO A 185 6.31 -7.04 -19.94
CA PRO A 185 7.31 -8.08 -20.09
C PRO A 185 8.09 -8.34 -18.80
N ARG A 186 8.67 -9.54 -18.71
CA ARG A 186 9.39 -10.00 -17.53
C ARG A 186 10.72 -10.63 -17.91
N ILE A 187 11.67 -10.68 -16.98
CA ILE A 187 12.84 -11.55 -17.18
C ILE A 187 12.47 -13.03 -16.99
N ALA A 188 13.09 -13.90 -17.79
CA ALA A 188 12.80 -15.33 -17.82
C ALA A 188 13.26 -16.08 -16.57
N ASN A 189 14.40 -15.67 -15.99
CA ASN A 189 14.95 -16.24 -14.77
C ASN A 189 14.99 -15.17 -13.67
N LEU A 190 14.48 -15.52 -12.49
CA LEU A 190 14.40 -14.62 -11.33
C LEU A 190 15.66 -14.67 -10.44
N ASP A 191 16.69 -15.41 -10.86
CA ASP A 191 17.98 -15.53 -10.19
C ASP A 191 18.88 -14.31 -10.45
N LEU A 192 18.44 -13.17 -9.91
CA LEU A 192 19.21 -11.93 -9.86
C LEU A 192 19.22 -11.43 -8.42
N SER A 193 20.37 -10.96 -7.95
CA SER A 193 20.54 -10.40 -6.60
C SER A 193 19.53 -9.28 -6.31
N GLU A 194 19.21 -8.45 -7.31
CA GLU A 194 18.20 -7.39 -7.24
C GLU A 194 16.79 -7.92 -6.98
N ILE A 195 16.43 -9.09 -7.53
CA ILE A 195 15.14 -9.72 -7.24
C ILE A 195 15.13 -10.30 -5.83
N ASN A 196 16.23 -10.93 -5.40
CA ASN A 196 16.34 -11.45 -4.04
C ASN A 196 16.19 -10.31 -3.02
N TRP A 197 16.84 -9.17 -3.26
CA TRP A 197 16.63 -7.93 -2.52
C TRP A 197 15.16 -7.51 -2.44
N LEU A 198 14.49 -7.37 -3.59
CA LEU A 198 13.09 -6.94 -3.65
C LEU A 198 12.13 -7.95 -2.98
N ARG A 199 12.45 -9.24 -3.03
CA ARG A 199 11.69 -10.30 -2.34
C ARG A 199 11.86 -10.21 -0.83
N LEU A 200 13.08 -9.97 -0.33
CA LEU A 200 13.34 -9.78 1.09
C LEU A 200 12.62 -8.54 1.63
N GLN A 201 12.69 -7.41 0.92
CA GLN A 201 11.95 -6.20 1.28
C GLN A 201 10.44 -6.45 1.36
N HIS A 202 9.88 -7.18 0.39
CA HIS A 202 8.48 -7.55 0.39
C HIS A 202 8.12 -8.49 1.55
N PHE A 203 8.97 -9.48 1.82
CA PHE A 203 8.75 -10.48 2.86
C PHE A 203 8.65 -9.87 4.25
N VAL A 204 9.51 -8.90 4.58
CA VAL A 204 9.51 -8.22 5.89
C VAL A 204 8.52 -7.07 5.96
N SER A 205 7.90 -6.70 4.83
CA SER A 205 7.02 -5.54 4.74
C SER A 205 5.83 -5.63 5.69
N LYS A 206 5.24 -4.47 5.99
CA LYS A 206 4.11 -4.35 6.92
C LYS A 206 2.90 -5.22 6.57
N PRO A 207 2.49 -5.42 5.31
CA PRO A 207 1.40 -6.35 4.99
C PRO A 207 1.81 -7.84 4.98
N ALA A 208 3.11 -8.15 5.11
CA ALA A 208 3.68 -9.49 5.12
C ALA A 208 4.05 -9.95 6.55
N PHE A 209 5.33 -10.09 6.92
CA PHE A 209 5.72 -10.49 8.29
C PHE A 209 5.74 -9.31 9.29
N ASP A 210 5.80 -8.06 8.82
CA ASP A 210 5.85 -6.86 9.70
C ASP A 210 6.93 -6.94 10.78
N ILE A 211 8.17 -7.22 10.36
CA ILE A 211 9.30 -7.36 11.26
C ILE A 211 9.81 -5.96 11.64
N ARG A 212 9.41 -5.48 12.81
CA ARG A 212 9.80 -4.15 13.31
C ARG A 212 11.31 -4.09 13.50
N GLY A 213 11.92 -3.00 13.04
CA GLY A 213 13.37 -2.83 13.12
C GLY A 213 14.15 -3.51 12.01
N LEU A 214 13.53 -4.32 11.14
CA LEU A 214 14.18 -4.88 9.95
C LEU A 214 13.84 -4.04 8.70
N GLY A 215 14.36 -2.82 8.66
CA GLY A 215 14.19 -1.91 7.53
C GLY A 215 15.21 -2.12 6.42
N GLU A 216 15.05 -1.40 5.30
CA GLU A 216 15.89 -1.55 4.09
C GLU A 216 17.39 -1.51 4.41
N LYS A 217 17.87 -0.47 5.10
CA LYS A 217 19.32 -0.36 5.43
C LYS A 217 19.89 -1.55 6.21
N ILE A 218 19.08 -2.21 7.03
CA ILE A 218 19.54 -3.36 7.83
C ILE A 218 19.54 -4.61 6.96
N LEU A 219 18.53 -4.80 6.11
CA LEU A 219 18.54 -5.87 5.11
C LEU A 219 19.75 -5.75 4.17
N GLU A 220 20.11 -4.54 3.77
CA GLU A 220 21.26 -4.26 2.90
C GLU A 220 22.56 -4.73 3.56
N GLN A 221 22.82 -4.30 4.80
CA GLN A 221 24.00 -4.75 5.55
C GLN A 221 24.02 -6.26 5.79
N LEU A 222 22.87 -6.88 6.08
CA LEU A 222 22.79 -8.33 6.26
C LEU A 222 23.14 -9.10 4.97
N LEU A 223 22.74 -8.58 3.81
CA LEU A 223 23.11 -9.15 2.51
C LEU A 223 24.59 -8.94 2.19
N GLU A 224 25.12 -7.73 2.40
CA GLU A 224 26.53 -7.40 2.18
C GLU A 224 27.47 -8.25 3.03
N LEU A 225 27.08 -8.55 4.27
CA LEU A 225 27.82 -9.43 5.18
C LEU A 225 27.57 -10.93 4.92
N GLY A 226 26.71 -11.29 3.96
CA GLY A 226 26.35 -12.68 3.65
C GLY A 226 25.61 -13.40 4.78
N LEU A 227 24.96 -12.66 5.68
CA LEU A 227 24.22 -13.22 6.82
C LEU A 227 22.82 -13.71 6.43
N ILE A 228 22.27 -13.19 5.34
CA ILE A 228 21.01 -13.65 4.74
C ILE A 228 21.16 -13.71 3.22
N GLU A 229 20.44 -14.63 2.59
CA GLU A 229 20.24 -14.66 1.14
C GLU A 229 18.76 -14.87 0.82
N THR A 230 18.09 -15.70 1.63
CA THR A 230 16.69 -16.07 1.48
C THR A 230 15.85 -15.58 2.65
N PRO A 231 14.51 -15.48 2.48
CA PRO A 231 13.61 -15.15 3.59
C PRO A 231 13.74 -16.07 4.81
N ALA A 232 14.10 -17.34 4.59
CA ALA A 232 14.28 -18.30 5.67
C ALA A 232 15.47 -17.95 6.58
N ASP A 233 16.54 -17.37 6.03
CA ASP A 233 17.75 -17.03 6.80
C ASP A 233 17.48 -15.98 7.87
N ILE A 234 16.49 -15.12 7.67
CA ILE A 234 16.03 -14.14 8.67
C ILE A 234 15.69 -14.82 10.00
N PHE A 235 15.04 -15.99 9.96
CA PHE A 235 14.64 -16.71 11.17
C PHE A 235 15.75 -17.55 11.81
N LYS A 236 16.94 -17.59 11.18
CA LYS A 236 18.14 -18.25 11.71
C LYS A 236 19.07 -17.28 12.44
N LEU A 237 18.92 -15.98 12.20
CA LEU A 237 19.74 -14.92 12.80
C LEU A 237 19.77 -15.05 14.33
N GLN A 238 20.95 -14.81 14.89
CA GLN A 238 21.18 -14.78 16.34
C GLN A 238 21.68 -13.38 16.74
N PRO A 239 21.52 -12.94 17.99
CA PRO A 239 21.97 -11.62 18.41
C PRO A 239 23.43 -11.34 18.07
N GLU A 240 24.28 -12.35 18.20
CA GLU A 240 25.73 -12.27 17.98
C GLU A 240 26.08 -11.96 16.52
N SER A 241 25.30 -12.46 15.56
CA SER A 241 25.55 -12.19 14.14
C SER A 241 25.24 -10.74 13.76
N LEU A 242 24.50 -10.01 14.60
CA LEU A 242 24.10 -8.63 14.36
C LEU A 242 25.11 -7.61 14.92
N TYR A 243 26.08 -8.02 15.73
CA TYR A 243 27.03 -7.08 16.37
C TYR A 243 27.99 -6.42 15.38
N ASN A 244 28.20 -7.04 14.21
CA ASN A 244 29.02 -6.47 13.13
C ASN A 244 28.25 -5.46 12.26
N LEU A 245 26.94 -5.30 12.48
CA LEU A 245 26.17 -4.29 11.79
C LEU A 245 26.51 -2.89 12.30
N GLU A 246 26.50 -1.92 11.40
CA GLU A 246 26.75 -0.54 11.74
C GLU A 246 25.69 -0.03 12.72
N ASN A 247 26.12 0.58 13.82
CA ASN A 247 25.23 1.11 14.86
C ASN A 247 24.30 0.05 15.49
N PHE A 248 24.75 -1.21 15.58
CA PHE A 248 24.09 -2.28 16.36
C PHE A 248 24.83 -2.54 17.67
N LYS A 249 24.22 -2.10 18.78
CA LYS A 249 24.62 -2.50 20.13
C LYS A 249 23.75 -3.68 20.59
N ALA A 250 24.21 -4.41 21.61
CA ALA A 250 23.53 -5.59 22.17
C ALA A 250 22.01 -5.42 22.35
N LYS A 251 21.56 -4.29 22.93
CA LYS A 251 20.12 -4.02 23.11
C LYS A 251 19.34 -3.98 21.79
N LYS A 252 19.89 -3.36 20.75
CA LYS A 252 19.23 -3.24 19.44
C LYS A 252 19.21 -4.57 18.70
N ALA A 253 20.29 -5.36 18.83
CA ALA A 253 20.35 -6.73 18.31
C ALA A 253 19.27 -7.61 18.94
N ASN A 254 19.19 -7.64 20.27
CA ASN A 254 18.17 -8.40 21.00
C ASN A 254 16.76 -7.97 20.62
N ASN A 255 16.47 -6.67 20.58
CA ASN A 255 15.16 -6.17 20.16
C ASN A 255 14.76 -6.61 18.74
N LEU A 256 15.73 -6.67 17.81
CA LEU A 256 15.46 -7.15 16.44
C LEU A 256 15.16 -8.65 16.45
N ILE A 257 15.96 -9.45 17.15
CA ILE A 257 15.73 -10.90 17.28
C ILE A 257 14.40 -11.19 17.96
N ASP A 258 14.03 -10.44 18.99
CA ASP A 258 12.72 -10.54 19.63
C ASP A 258 11.59 -10.23 18.63
N SER A 259 11.74 -9.17 17.81
CA SER A 259 10.75 -8.86 16.79
C SER A 259 10.65 -9.95 15.72
N ILE A 260 11.77 -10.56 15.31
CA ILE A 260 11.80 -11.70 14.37
C ILE A 260 11.06 -12.90 14.99
N ASN A 261 11.36 -13.25 16.24
CA ASN A 261 10.71 -14.35 16.93
C ASN A 261 9.20 -14.12 17.12
N GLN A 262 8.79 -12.90 17.50
CA GLN A 262 7.37 -12.54 17.59
C GLN A 262 6.64 -12.67 16.24
N SER A 263 7.31 -12.32 15.14
CA SER A 263 6.76 -12.41 13.79
C SER A 263 6.56 -13.84 13.28
N LYS A 264 7.14 -14.87 13.93
CA LYS A 264 7.00 -16.27 13.50
C LYS A 264 5.56 -16.74 13.51
N THR A 265 4.69 -16.13 14.32
CA THR A 265 3.25 -16.39 14.25
C THR A 265 2.58 -15.42 13.28
N ILE A 266 1.98 -15.95 12.21
CA ILE A 266 1.42 -15.16 11.11
C ILE A 266 0.07 -15.71 10.64
N SER A 267 -0.85 -14.85 10.20
CA SER A 267 -2.12 -15.28 9.60
C SER A 267 -1.91 -15.85 8.19
N LEU A 268 -2.74 -16.81 7.78
CA LEU A 268 -2.63 -17.45 6.45
C LEU A 268 -2.59 -16.43 5.30
N GLY A 269 -3.43 -15.39 5.32
CA GLY A 269 -3.45 -14.39 4.25
C GLY A 269 -2.14 -13.59 4.17
N ARG A 270 -1.56 -13.21 5.31
CA ARG A 270 -0.27 -12.51 5.36
C ARG A 270 0.88 -13.42 4.95
N PHE A 271 0.84 -14.68 5.35
CA PHE A 271 1.81 -15.69 4.92
C PHE A 271 1.79 -15.84 3.40
N ILE A 272 0.62 -16.05 2.79
CA ILE A 272 0.48 -16.16 1.32
C ILE A 272 0.98 -14.89 0.63
N TYR A 273 0.61 -13.71 1.16
CA TYR A 273 1.11 -12.44 0.64
C TYR A 273 2.64 -12.37 0.69
N SER A 274 3.27 -12.75 1.81
CA SER A 274 4.72 -12.65 2.03
C SER A 274 5.56 -13.42 1.00
N LEU A 275 5.01 -14.50 0.42
CA LEU A 275 5.69 -15.33 -0.58
C LEU A 275 5.85 -14.64 -1.94
N GLY A 276 5.20 -13.49 -2.14
CA GLY A 276 5.43 -12.65 -3.32
C GLY A 276 4.97 -13.27 -4.64
N ILE A 277 3.95 -14.13 -4.59
CA ILE A 277 3.41 -14.86 -5.75
C ILE A 277 2.89 -13.86 -6.79
N ARG A 278 3.19 -14.09 -8.07
CA ARG A 278 2.77 -13.24 -9.20
C ARG A 278 1.25 -13.05 -9.17
N THR A 279 0.77 -11.82 -9.39
CA THR A 279 -0.64 -11.39 -9.34
C THR A 279 -1.36 -11.51 -7.99
N ILE A 280 -0.78 -12.17 -6.98
CA ILE A 280 -1.40 -12.33 -5.67
C ILE A 280 -1.02 -11.14 -4.76
N GLY A 281 -1.90 -10.14 -4.74
CA GLY A 281 -1.79 -8.96 -3.87
C GLY A 281 -2.39 -9.17 -2.48
N GLU A 282 -2.31 -8.15 -1.62
CA GLU A 282 -2.76 -8.23 -0.21
C GLU A 282 -4.21 -8.71 -0.10
N LYS A 283 -5.14 -8.08 -0.85
CA LYS A 283 -6.55 -8.46 -0.86
C LYS A 283 -6.74 -9.91 -1.32
N THR A 284 -6.18 -10.26 -2.47
CA THR A 284 -6.28 -11.61 -3.04
C THR A 284 -5.76 -12.68 -2.08
N SER A 285 -4.65 -12.42 -1.38
CA SER A 285 -4.14 -13.35 -0.36
C SER A 285 -5.12 -13.56 0.80
N GLN A 286 -5.83 -12.50 1.23
CA GLN A 286 -6.87 -12.63 2.26
C GLN A 286 -8.08 -13.42 1.77
N ASP A 287 -8.49 -13.20 0.52
CA ASP A 287 -9.60 -13.93 -0.10
C ASP A 287 -9.25 -15.42 -0.28
N ILE A 288 -8.03 -15.73 -0.70
CA ILE A 288 -7.49 -17.10 -0.76
C ILE A 288 -7.47 -17.73 0.64
N ALA A 289 -6.96 -17.03 1.65
CA ALA A 289 -6.96 -17.54 3.01
C ALA A 289 -8.38 -17.79 3.53
N LYS A 290 -9.32 -16.90 3.21
CA LYS A 290 -10.74 -17.05 3.56
C LYS A 290 -11.37 -18.25 2.87
N HIS A 291 -11.00 -18.55 1.63
CA HIS A 291 -11.52 -19.69 0.88
C HIS A 291 -10.97 -21.01 1.43
N PHE A 292 -9.64 -21.18 1.47
CA PHE A 292 -9.00 -22.45 1.82
C PHE A 292 -8.87 -22.71 3.32
N LYS A 293 -9.05 -21.70 4.17
CA LYS A 293 -9.04 -21.76 5.65
C LYS A 293 -7.71 -22.12 6.30
N ASN A 294 -6.92 -23.04 5.77
CA ASN A 294 -5.68 -23.49 6.40
C ASN A 294 -4.56 -23.71 5.39
N LEU A 295 -3.33 -23.77 5.90
CA LEU A 295 -2.12 -23.88 5.09
C LEU A 295 -2.12 -25.15 4.22
N GLN A 296 -2.56 -26.29 4.74
CA GLN A 296 -2.52 -27.56 4.01
C GLN A 296 -3.50 -27.59 2.84
N ALA A 297 -4.72 -27.09 3.06
CA ALA A 297 -5.73 -26.96 2.01
C ALA A 297 -5.24 -26.01 0.90
N TRP A 298 -4.69 -24.85 1.26
CA TRP A 298 -4.12 -23.92 0.29
C TRP A 298 -2.92 -24.52 -0.46
N ARG A 299 -1.98 -25.18 0.23
CA ARG A 299 -0.79 -25.79 -0.40
C ARG A 299 -1.15 -26.83 -1.45
N LYS A 300 -2.27 -27.54 -1.28
CA LYS A 300 -2.76 -28.57 -2.22
C LYS A 300 -3.72 -28.02 -3.27
N SER A 301 -4.08 -26.73 -3.21
CA SER A 301 -5.06 -26.12 -4.14
C SER A 301 -4.65 -26.21 -5.61
N TYR A 302 -3.36 -26.36 -5.92
CA TYR A 302 -2.89 -26.56 -7.29
C TYR A 302 -3.44 -27.84 -7.96
N GLN A 303 -3.96 -28.78 -7.17
CA GLN A 303 -4.61 -30.01 -7.64
C GLN A 303 -6.10 -29.79 -8.01
N SER A 304 -6.64 -28.59 -7.77
CA SER A 304 -8.05 -28.26 -7.99
C SER A 304 -8.20 -26.83 -8.54
N PRO A 305 -7.88 -26.59 -9.82
CA PRO A 305 -7.95 -25.26 -10.45
C PRO A 305 -9.31 -24.58 -10.26
N ASP A 306 -10.41 -25.33 -10.38
CA ASP A 306 -11.79 -24.82 -10.23
C ASP A 306 -12.04 -24.17 -8.86
N GLN A 307 -11.40 -24.67 -7.79
CA GLN A 307 -11.53 -24.06 -6.45
C GLN A 307 -10.83 -22.70 -6.40
N ILE A 308 -9.70 -22.56 -7.08
CA ILE A 308 -8.97 -21.29 -7.15
C ILE A 308 -9.79 -20.26 -7.94
N GLU A 309 -10.36 -20.65 -9.10
CA GLU A 309 -11.17 -19.78 -9.95
C GLU A 309 -12.51 -19.38 -9.33
N SER A 310 -13.03 -20.18 -8.39
CA SER A 310 -14.24 -19.83 -7.65
C SER A 310 -14.08 -18.63 -6.71
N ILE A 311 -12.83 -18.16 -6.48
CA ILE A 311 -12.54 -17.00 -5.64
C ILE A 311 -12.79 -15.72 -6.45
N ASP A 312 -13.67 -14.86 -5.95
CA ASP A 312 -14.00 -13.58 -6.59
C ASP A 312 -12.74 -12.75 -6.89
N GLY A 313 -12.61 -12.31 -8.14
CA GLY A 313 -11.47 -11.54 -8.63
C GLY A 313 -10.24 -12.36 -9.03
N ILE A 314 -10.29 -13.71 -8.99
CA ILE A 314 -9.25 -14.59 -9.54
C ILE A 314 -9.72 -15.14 -10.90
N GLY A 315 -8.99 -14.80 -11.97
CA GLY A 315 -9.23 -15.35 -13.32
C GLY A 315 -8.18 -16.40 -13.71
N GLU A 316 -8.40 -17.02 -14.87
CA GLU A 316 -7.59 -18.13 -15.41
C GLU A 316 -6.07 -17.86 -15.36
N ALA A 317 -5.62 -16.68 -15.80
CA ALA A 317 -4.19 -16.34 -15.79
C ALA A 317 -3.60 -16.36 -14.37
N THR A 318 -4.29 -15.77 -13.39
CA THR A 318 -3.88 -15.80 -11.99
C THR A 318 -3.88 -17.22 -11.42
N THR A 319 -4.89 -18.03 -11.79
CA THR A 319 -4.96 -19.45 -11.43
C THR A 319 -3.75 -20.21 -11.94
N GLN A 320 -3.40 -20.06 -13.22
CA GLN A 320 -2.23 -20.71 -13.81
C GLN A 320 -0.92 -20.31 -13.10
N TYR A 321 -0.75 -19.03 -12.78
CA TYR A 321 0.43 -18.57 -12.04
C TYR A 321 0.50 -19.12 -10.62
N LEU A 322 -0.64 -19.20 -9.91
CA LEU A 322 -0.69 -19.77 -8.57
C LEU A 322 -0.41 -21.28 -8.59
N ILE A 323 -0.99 -22.02 -9.54
CA ILE A 323 -0.75 -23.45 -9.73
C ILE A 323 0.73 -23.71 -10.06
N SER A 324 1.30 -22.94 -10.99
CA SER A 324 2.70 -23.06 -11.36
C SER A 324 3.62 -22.79 -10.17
N TRP A 325 3.29 -21.78 -9.36
CA TRP A 325 4.07 -21.47 -8.16
C TRP A 325 3.97 -22.57 -7.10
N LEU A 326 2.76 -23.07 -6.83
CA LEU A 326 2.53 -24.11 -5.82
C LEU A 326 3.03 -25.49 -6.24
N SER A 327 3.02 -25.83 -7.53
CA SER A 327 3.52 -27.13 -8.00
C SER A 327 5.05 -27.18 -8.09
N ASN A 328 5.74 -26.03 -8.00
CA ASN A 328 7.19 -25.97 -8.03
C ASN A 328 7.83 -26.52 -6.73
N PRO A 329 8.68 -27.56 -6.80
CA PRO A 329 9.30 -28.17 -5.62
C PRO A 329 10.14 -27.21 -4.77
N SER A 330 10.84 -26.25 -5.37
CA SER A 330 11.65 -25.27 -4.63
C SER A 330 10.79 -24.32 -3.80
N ASN A 331 9.62 -23.94 -4.30
CA ASN A 331 8.66 -23.11 -3.56
C ASN A 331 8.02 -23.88 -2.39
N GLN A 332 7.72 -25.17 -2.60
CA GLN A 332 7.26 -26.04 -1.51
C GLN A 332 8.35 -26.22 -0.45
N GLY A 333 9.61 -26.41 -0.87
CA GLY A 333 10.77 -26.48 0.01
C GLY A 333 10.97 -25.21 0.84
N LEU A 334 10.76 -24.02 0.27
CA LEU A 334 10.78 -22.75 1.01
C LEU A 334 9.72 -22.73 2.12
N ILE A 335 8.48 -23.18 1.83
CA ILE A 335 7.42 -23.26 2.84
C ILE A 335 7.86 -24.20 3.97
N ASP A 336 8.36 -25.40 3.63
CA ASP A 336 8.79 -26.39 4.62
C ASP A 336 9.96 -25.87 5.47
N GLN A 337 10.89 -25.14 4.86
CA GLN A 337 12.00 -24.49 5.57
C GLN A 337 11.52 -23.41 6.54
N LEU A 338 10.55 -22.58 6.16
CA LEU A 338 9.98 -21.59 7.06
C LEU A 338 9.28 -22.26 8.26
N LEU A 339 8.50 -23.32 8.01
CA LEU A 339 7.84 -24.08 9.06
C LEU A 339 8.84 -24.75 10.02
N SER A 340 9.92 -25.33 9.50
CA SER A 340 10.94 -25.98 10.34
C SER A 340 11.73 -25.00 11.21
N LEU A 341 11.80 -23.73 10.80
CA LEU A 341 12.38 -22.63 11.58
C LEU A 341 11.41 -22.03 12.63
N GLY A 342 10.25 -22.67 12.81
CA GLY A 342 9.27 -22.34 13.83
C GLY A 342 8.23 -21.30 13.40
N VAL A 343 8.08 -21.03 12.10
CA VAL A 343 6.97 -20.21 11.60
C VAL A 343 5.66 -20.97 11.79
N VAL A 344 4.72 -20.34 12.51
CA VAL A 344 3.39 -20.89 12.78
C VAL A 344 2.36 -20.10 11.97
N VAL A 345 1.86 -20.73 10.91
CA VAL A 345 0.79 -20.15 10.07
C VAL A 345 -0.57 -20.47 10.70
N LYS A 346 -1.22 -19.44 11.23
CA LYS A 346 -2.54 -19.57 11.85
C LYS A 346 -3.60 -19.74 10.75
N PRO A 347 -4.51 -20.72 10.89
CA PRO A 347 -5.61 -20.89 9.96
C PRO A 347 -6.51 -19.64 9.98
N TYR A 348 -7.08 -19.32 8.83
CA TYR A 348 -8.18 -18.38 8.74
C TYR A 348 -9.41 -18.98 9.44
N GLN A 349 -9.80 -18.35 10.53
CA GLN A 349 -11.03 -18.65 11.23
C GLN A 349 -11.89 -17.39 11.22
N THR A 350 -13.14 -17.51 10.79
CA THR A 350 -14.21 -16.64 11.25
C THR A 350 -14.68 -17.24 12.56
N SER A 351 -14.36 -16.65 13.71
CA SER A 351 -15.07 -17.09 14.91
C SER A 351 -16.56 -16.76 14.71
N GLN A 352 -17.45 -17.66 15.10
CA GLN A 352 -18.85 -17.28 15.42
C GLN A 352 -18.93 -16.49 16.74
N ASN A 353 -17.77 -16.22 17.35
CA ASN A 353 -17.66 -15.56 18.64
C ASN A 353 -17.31 -14.10 18.42
N ASP A 354 -18.33 -13.25 18.53
CA ASP A 354 -18.30 -11.79 18.35
C ASP A 354 -17.69 -11.06 19.57
N GLN A 355 -16.72 -11.68 20.23
CA GLN A 355 -16.14 -11.17 21.49
C GLN A 355 -15.41 -9.84 21.31
N LEU A 356 -14.89 -9.60 20.10
CA LEU A 356 -14.34 -8.30 19.69
C LEU A 356 -15.25 -7.58 18.70
N ALA A 357 -16.53 -7.93 18.60
CA ALA A 357 -17.46 -7.22 17.72
C ALA A 357 -17.56 -5.74 18.09
N GLY A 358 -17.86 -4.95 17.08
CA GLY A 358 -17.84 -3.49 17.15
C GLY A 358 -16.69 -2.88 16.34
N ARG A 359 -16.65 -1.55 16.32
CA ARG A 359 -15.70 -0.75 15.54
C ARG A 359 -14.54 -0.32 16.43
N TRP A 360 -13.35 -0.74 16.04
CA TRP A 360 -12.10 -0.49 16.77
C TRP A 360 -11.25 0.57 16.09
N VAL A 361 -10.49 1.30 16.90
CA VAL A 361 -9.39 2.16 16.42
C VAL A 361 -8.13 1.83 17.22
N LEU A 362 -6.99 1.82 16.55
CA LEU A 362 -5.67 1.57 17.16
C LEU A 362 -4.87 2.88 17.20
N THR A 363 -4.25 3.18 18.33
CA THR A 363 -3.36 4.35 18.50
C THR A 363 -2.17 4.02 19.40
N GLY A 364 -1.10 4.83 19.32
CA GLY A 364 0.13 4.60 20.09
C GLY A 364 0.97 3.42 19.56
N THR A 365 2.16 3.25 20.10
CA THR A 365 3.04 2.12 19.81
C THR A 365 2.65 0.99 20.75
N LEU A 366 2.18 -0.12 20.19
CA LEU A 366 1.83 -1.32 20.94
C LEU A 366 3.12 -2.10 21.25
N GLU A 367 3.33 -2.43 22.51
CA GLU A 367 4.52 -3.12 23.00
C GLU A 367 4.44 -4.61 22.65
N LYS A 368 3.33 -5.26 23.06
CA LYS A 368 3.13 -6.71 22.88
C LYS A 368 2.78 -7.08 21.46
N TYR A 369 2.00 -6.25 20.78
CA TYR A 369 1.50 -6.53 19.44
C TYR A 369 2.05 -5.58 18.39
N SER A 370 2.20 -6.06 17.16
CA SER A 370 2.17 -5.13 16.03
C SER A 370 0.74 -4.59 15.86
N ARG A 371 0.58 -3.34 15.41
CA ARG A 371 -0.77 -2.79 15.11
C ARG A 371 -1.52 -3.66 14.11
N MET A 372 -0.81 -4.34 13.23
CA MET A 372 -1.43 -5.24 12.26
C MET A 372 -1.84 -6.56 12.92
N MET A 373 -1.01 -7.13 13.80
CA MET A 373 -1.41 -8.30 14.59
C MET A 373 -2.69 -8.01 15.40
N ALA A 374 -2.75 -6.86 16.07
CA ALA A 374 -3.94 -6.42 16.80
C ALA A 374 -5.16 -6.30 15.86
N LYS A 375 -4.98 -5.75 14.64
CA LYS A 375 -6.03 -5.68 13.64
C LYS A 375 -6.51 -7.05 13.18
N ASP A 376 -5.60 -7.99 12.94
CA ASP A 376 -5.93 -9.36 12.55
C ASP A 376 -6.73 -10.05 13.66
N PHE A 377 -6.33 -9.91 14.93
CA PHE A 377 -7.09 -10.43 16.06
C PHE A 377 -8.50 -9.83 16.15
N ILE A 378 -8.61 -8.50 16.07
CA ILE A 378 -9.91 -7.81 16.09
C ILE A 378 -10.81 -8.30 14.97
N THR A 379 -10.29 -8.37 13.74
CA THR A 379 -11.06 -8.79 12.55
C THR A 379 -11.48 -10.26 12.65
N ARG A 380 -10.61 -11.11 13.20
CA ARG A 380 -10.90 -12.53 13.41
C ARG A 380 -12.06 -12.77 14.38
N TYR A 381 -12.22 -11.91 15.38
CA TYR A 381 -13.23 -12.05 16.44
C TYR A 381 -14.41 -11.07 16.28
N GLY A 382 -14.80 -10.77 15.03
CA GLY A 382 -16.03 -10.04 14.68
C GLY A 382 -15.90 -8.51 14.64
N GLY A 383 -14.73 -7.97 14.97
CA GLY A 383 -14.51 -6.53 15.01
C GLY A 383 -14.12 -5.91 13.67
N THR A 384 -14.41 -4.62 13.50
CA THR A 384 -13.97 -3.85 12.32
C THR A 384 -12.99 -2.76 12.73
N VAL A 385 -11.75 -2.83 12.28
CA VAL A 385 -10.76 -1.76 12.55
C VAL A 385 -10.88 -0.63 11.55
N THR A 386 -10.99 0.59 12.07
CA THR A 386 -11.04 1.83 11.29
C THR A 386 -9.88 2.75 11.64
N SER A 387 -9.52 3.63 10.72
CA SER A 387 -8.39 4.56 10.90
C SER A 387 -8.74 5.77 11.77
N THR A 388 -10.03 6.08 11.96
CA THR A 388 -10.51 7.33 12.53
C THR A 388 -11.45 7.06 13.70
N VAL A 389 -11.27 7.79 14.79
CA VAL A 389 -12.23 7.79 15.92
C VAL A 389 -13.46 8.61 15.52
N SER A 390 -14.64 8.03 15.70
CA SER A 390 -15.95 8.61 15.40
C SER A 390 -16.92 8.31 16.54
N ALA A 391 -18.11 8.93 16.52
CA ALA A 391 -19.18 8.60 17.47
C ALA A 391 -19.64 7.13 17.38
N ASN A 392 -19.38 6.48 16.25
CA ASN A 392 -19.72 5.07 16.02
C ASN A 392 -18.52 4.14 16.28
N THR A 393 -17.50 4.60 17.01
CA THR A 393 -16.35 3.79 17.42
C THR A 393 -16.65 3.22 18.80
N ASP A 394 -16.64 1.90 18.92
CA ASP A 394 -16.94 1.22 20.18
C ASP A 394 -15.71 1.15 21.09
N TYR A 395 -14.53 0.91 20.49
CA TYR A 395 -13.29 0.68 21.24
C TYR A 395 -12.08 1.42 20.65
N LEU A 396 -11.19 1.89 21.51
CA LEU A 396 -9.86 2.38 21.17
C LEU A 396 -8.80 1.54 21.90
N LEU A 397 -7.95 0.80 21.19
CA LEU A 397 -6.75 0.18 21.78
C LEU A 397 -5.60 1.19 21.76
N ALA A 398 -5.11 1.56 22.94
CA ALA A 398 -4.06 2.53 23.14
C ALA A 398 -2.76 1.86 23.61
N GLY A 399 -1.70 2.00 22.81
CA GLY A 399 -0.32 1.73 23.22
C GLY A 399 0.39 2.98 23.75
N GLU A 400 1.69 2.88 23.94
CA GLU A 400 2.53 3.99 24.40
C GLU A 400 2.45 5.22 23.48
N ASN A 401 2.55 6.41 24.08
CA ASN A 401 2.47 7.70 23.40
C ASN A 401 1.26 7.81 22.45
N PRO A 402 0.03 7.60 22.96
CA PRO A 402 -1.14 7.61 22.12
C PRO A 402 -1.42 9.05 21.65
N GLY A 403 -1.43 9.25 20.33
CA GLY A 403 -1.57 10.58 19.72
C GLY A 403 -2.98 11.17 19.80
N SER A 404 -3.28 12.12 18.91
CA SER A 404 -4.55 12.89 18.87
C SER A 404 -5.84 12.05 18.86
N LYS A 405 -5.77 10.77 18.44
CA LYS A 405 -6.89 9.83 18.50
C LYS A 405 -7.36 9.51 19.92
N TYR A 406 -6.46 9.50 20.89
CA TYR A 406 -6.79 9.23 22.30
C TYR A 406 -7.65 10.35 22.89
N GLN A 407 -7.22 11.59 22.67
CA GLN A 407 -7.98 12.77 23.10
C GLN A 407 -9.36 12.82 22.44
N LYS A 408 -9.44 12.48 21.15
CA LYS A 408 -10.72 12.40 20.44
C LYS A 408 -11.64 11.29 20.98
N ALA A 409 -11.09 10.16 21.39
CA ALA A 409 -11.85 9.07 22.00
C ALA A 409 -12.43 9.46 23.36
N LEU A 410 -11.63 10.13 24.21
CA LEU A 410 -12.10 10.68 25.48
C LEU A 410 -13.28 11.65 25.28
N GLY A 411 -13.15 12.60 24.35
CA GLY A 411 -14.21 13.58 24.07
C GLY A 411 -15.50 13.00 23.50
N LEU A 412 -15.44 11.79 22.94
CA LEU A 412 -16.60 11.08 22.38
C LEU A 412 -17.12 9.96 23.30
N GLY A 413 -16.53 9.77 24.49
CA GLY A 413 -16.92 8.71 25.42
C GLY A 413 -16.63 7.29 24.91
N VAL A 414 -15.69 7.14 23.97
CA VAL A 414 -15.31 5.83 23.41
C VAL A 414 -14.55 5.03 24.47
N LYS A 415 -14.82 3.73 24.58
CA LYS A 415 -14.13 2.86 25.56
C LYS A 415 -12.67 2.67 25.16
N ILE A 416 -11.75 3.16 25.99
CA ILE A 416 -10.31 3.02 25.76
C ILE A 416 -9.81 1.78 26.50
N LEU A 417 -9.00 0.97 25.82
CA LEU A 417 -8.41 -0.27 26.33
C LEU A 417 -6.89 -0.21 26.22
N THR A 418 -6.22 -0.72 27.24
CA THR A 418 -4.80 -1.05 27.25
C THR A 418 -4.54 -2.40 26.57
N GLU A 419 -3.28 -2.73 26.26
CA GLU A 419 -2.93 -4.06 25.73
C GLU A 419 -3.26 -5.20 26.69
N ALA A 420 -3.16 -4.98 28.00
CA ALA A 420 -3.55 -5.98 29.01
C ALA A 420 -5.07 -6.23 29.01
N GLU A 421 -5.88 -5.18 28.87
CA GLU A 421 -7.34 -5.32 28.78
C GLU A 421 -7.76 -5.93 27.43
N PHE A 422 -7.02 -5.65 26.36
CA PHE A 422 -7.20 -6.32 25.07
C PHE A 422 -6.93 -7.82 25.18
N ASP A 423 -5.85 -8.23 25.85
CA ASP A 423 -5.53 -9.64 26.11
C ASP A 423 -6.67 -10.36 26.83
N SER A 424 -7.27 -9.73 27.84
CA SER A 424 -8.39 -10.32 28.60
C SER A 424 -9.65 -10.58 27.76
N ARG A 425 -9.74 -9.96 26.57
CA ARG A 425 -10.84 -10.13 25.62
C ARG A 425 -10.51 -11.11 24.51
N LEU A 426 -9.26 -11.54 24.37
CA LEU A 426 -8.89 -12.61 23.45
C LEU A 426 -9.30 -13.95 24.06
N PRO A 427 -9.96 -14.84 23.31
CA PRO A 427 -10.25 -16.18 23.81
C PRO A 427 -8.93 -16.93 24.08
N THR A 428 -8.92 -17.67 25.19
CA THR A 428 -7.84 -18.57 25.62
C THR A 428 -7.56 -19.68 24.63
#